data_AF-A0A7X6PVQ8-F1
#
_entry.id   AF-A0A7X6PVQ8-F1
#
_cell.length_a   1.000
_cell.length_b   1.000
_cell.length_c   1.000
_cell.angle_alpha   90.00
_cell.angle_beta   90.00
_cell.angle_gamma   90.00
#
_symmetry.space_group_name_H-M   'P 1'
#
loop_
_entity.id
_entity.type
_entity.pdbx_description
1 polymer ?
#
loop_
_entity_poly.entity_id
_entity_poly.type
_entity_poly.pdbx_seq_one_letter_code
_entity_poly.pdbx_strand_id
1 'polypeptide(L)'
;MREKAKSVILTKDDRALLERFVSKGHHPVRQIRRAQIILALDTSEGRKPARQGDIAELIGVSRMTVHNVKSEYEKNGLINILERKKRQTPPVP
;
A
#
# COMPACT_ATOMS: atom_id res chain seq x y z
N MET A 1 3.21 15.27 -18.12
CA MET A 1 2.17 15.66 -17.15
C MET A 1 2.67 15.38 -15.74
N ARG A 2 2.79 16.40 -14.88
CA ARG A 2 3.08 16.26 -13.45
C ARG A 2 1.82 15.69 -12.78
N GLU A 3 1.78 14.38 -12.52
CA GLU A 3 0.73 13.87 -11.63
C GLU A 3 0.94 14.49 -10.26
N LYS A 4 -0.07 15.21 -9.78
CA LYS A 4 -0.11 15.67 -8.39
C LYS A 4 0.05 14.44 -7.50
N ALA A 5 0.95 14.51 -6.52
CA ALA A 5 1.06 13.48 -5.51
C ALA A 5 -0.25 13.46 -4.73
N LYS A 6 -1.19 12.59 -5.12
CA LYS A 6 -2.42 12.37 -4.36
C LYS A 6 -1.99 11.70 -3.05
N SER A 7 -2.18 12.40 -1.95
CA SER A 7 -1.93 11.94 -0.60
C SER A 7 -2.90 10.84 -0.18
N VAL A 8 -2.43 9.95 0.70
CA VAL A 8 -3.28 9.09 1.52
C VAL A 8 -3.28 9.66 2.94
N ILE A 9 -4.43 9.68 3.61
CA ILE A 9 -4.50 10.08 5.03
C ILE A 9 -4.85 8.83 5.81
N LEU A 10 -3.92 8.35 6.62
CA LEU A 10 -4.15 7.23 7.53
C LEU A 10 -4.64 7.74 8.90
N THR A 11 -5.48 6.94 9.55
CA THR A 11 -5.73 7.08 10.98
C THR A 11 -4.51 6.60 11.76
N LYS A 12 -4.38 7.01 13.03
CA LYS A 12 -3.30 6.53 13.91
C LYS A 12 -3.32 5.00 14.05
N ASP A 13 -4.50 4.41 14.12
CA ASP A 13 -4.68 2.97 14.28
C ASP A 13 -4.30 2.20 13.02
N ASP A 14 -4.72 2.67 11.84
CA ASP A 14 -4.37 2.06 10.55
C ASP A 14 -2.87 2.10 10.30
N ARG A 15 -2.25 3.24 10.63
CA ARG A 15 -0.81 3.41 10.51
C ARG A 15 -0.06 2.46 11.45
N ALA A 16 -0.45 2.41 12.72
CA ALA A 16 0.17 1.50 13.68
C ALA A 16 -0.02 0.02 13.26
N LEU A 17 -1.16 -0.30 12.67
CA LEU A 17 -1.42 -1.64 12.13
C LEU A 17 -0.50 -1.97 10.95
N LEU A 18 -0.32 -1.04 10.01
CA LEU A 18 0.61 -1.20 8.87
C LEU A 18 2.07 -1.31 9.32
N GLU A 19 2.51 -0.50 10.27
CA GLU A 19 3.87 -0.56 10.81
C GLU A 19 4.15 -1.92 11.47
N ARG A 20 3.22 -2.41 12.29
CA ARG A 20 3.29 -3.77 12.86
C ARG A 20 3.26 -4.86 11.80
N PHE A 21 2.49 -4.66 10.73
CA PHE A 21 2.38 -5.63 9.64
C PHE A 21 3.71 -5.76 8.89
N VAL A 22 4.37 -4.63 8.59
CA VAL A 22 5.67 -4.62 7.91
C VAL A 22 6.78 -5.19 8.81
N SER A 23 6.71 -4.98 10.13
CA SER A 23 7.75 -5.43 11.07
C SER A 23 7.72 -6.92 11.39
N LYS A 24 6.56 -7.59 11.29
CA LYS A 24 6.37 -8.97 11.77
C LYS A 24 7.01 -10.07 10.92
N GLY A 25 7.58 -9.77 9.75
CA GLY A 25 8.44 -10.69 8.96
C GLY A 25 7.81 -11.98 8.40
N HIS A 26 6.64 -12.40 8.87
CA HIS A 26 5.97 -13.65 8.47
C HIS A 26 4.96 -13.47 7.32
N HIS A 27 4.78 -12.24 6.83
CA HIS A 27 3.84 -11.95 5.75
C HIS A 27 4.49 -12.13 4.37
N PRO A 28 3.73 -12.56 3.35
CA PRO A 28 4.20 -12.57 1.96
C PRO A 28 4.78 -11.21 1.54
N VAL A 29 5.94 -11.23 0.88
CA VAL A 29 6.65 -10.01 0.40
C VAL A 29 5.73 -9.07 -0.38
N ARG A 30 4.80 -9.62 -1.18
CA ARG A 30 3.82 -8.81 -1.90
C ARG A 30 2.94 -7.98 -0.97
N GLN A 31 2.45 -8.54 0.15
CA GLN A 31 1.64 -7.80 1.10
C GLN A 31 2.48 -6.76 1.86
N ILE A 32 3.71 -7.12 2.23
CA ILE A 32 4.64 -6.19 2.88
C ILE A 32 4.90 -4.97 1.99
N ARG A 33 5.21 -5.18 0.70
CA ARG A 33 5.40 -4.09 -0.26
C ARG A 33 4.17 -3.21 -0.42
N ARG A 34 2.97 -3.80 -0.44
CA ARG A 34 1.71 -3.03 -0.52
C ARG A 34 1.49 -2.18 0.74
N ALA A 35 1.77 -2.74 1.92
CA ALA A 35 1.72 -1.98 3.17
C ALA A 35 2.75 -0.84 3.19
N GLN A 36 3.99 -1.08 2.73
CA GLN A 36 5.03 -0.06 2.60
C GLN A 36 4.62 1.06 1.64
N ILE A 37 3.96 0.73 0.52
CA ILE A 37 3.45 1.73 -0.44
C ILE A 37 2.45 2.66 0.25
N ILE A 38 1.50 2.11 1.01
CA ILE A 38 0.48 2.92 1.70
C ILE A 38 1.11 3.79 2.80
N LEU A 39 2.06 3.25 3.57
CA LEU A 39 2.83 4.03 4.56
C LEU A 39 3.62 5.17 3.91
N ALA A 40 4.19 4.95 2.73
CA ALA A 40 4.97 5.97 2.02
C ALA A 40 4.07 7.05 1.36
N LEU A 41 2.83 6.71 1.03
CA LEU A 41 1.82 7.65 0.54
C LEU A 41 1.13 8.44 1.66
N ASP A 42 1.30 8.01 2.91
CA ASP A 42 0.66 8.63 4.06
C ASP A 42 1.22 10.04 4.31
N THR A 43 0.32 11.02 4.28
CA THR A 43 0.60 12.41 4.65
C THR A 43 -0.02 12.80 5.99
N SER A 44 -0.48 11.81 6.78
CA SER A 44 -0.84 12.07 8.17
C SER A 44 0.33 12.75 8.90
N GLU A 45 0.03 13.50 9.97
CA GLU A 45 1.02 14.25 10.76
C GLU A 45 1.76 15.37 9.99
N GLY A 46 1.20 15.86 8.88
CA GLY A 46 1.76 17.00 8.14
C GLY A 46 2.97 16.63 7.27
N ARG A 47 3.16 15.34 6.95
CA ARG A 47 4.22 14.89 6.05
C ARG A 47 3.94 15.33 4.62
N LYS A 48 5.02 15.64 3.89
CA LYS A 48 4.91 15.95 2.47
C LYS A 48 4.61 14.66 1.69
N PRO A 49 3.65 14.66 0.76
CA PRO A 49 3.40 13.49 -0.08
C PRO A 49 4.63 13.19 -0.93
N ALA A 50 5.20 12.00 -0.78
CA ALA A 50 6.24 11.52 -1.66
C ALA A 50 5.67 11.27 -3.07
N ARG A 51 6.51 11.43 -4.11
CA ARG A 51 6.07 11.15 -5.48
C ARG A 51 5.98 9.65 -5.67
N GLN A 52 4.99 9.21 -6.43
CA GLN A 52 4.81 7.77 -6.71
C GLN A 52 6.03 7.13 -7.39
N GLY A 53 6.79 7.90 -8.18
CA GLY A 53 8.06 7.44 -8.78
C GLY A 53 9.11 7.13 -7.71
N ASP A 54 9.38 8.10 -6.83
CA ASP A 54 10.32 7.96 -5.73
C ASP A 54 9.94 6.79 -4.79
N ILE A 55 8.64 6.63 -4.51
CA ILE A 55 8.12 5.49 -3.71
C ILE A 55 8.36 4.16 -4.44
N ALA A 56 8.12 4.12 -5.75
CA ALA A 56 8.28 2.93 -6.56
C ALA A 56 9.75 2.48 -6.59
N GLU A 57 10.68 3.41 -6.75
CA GLU A 57 12.12 3.16 -6.70
C GLU A 57 12.57 2.68 -5.33
N LEU A 58 12.15 3.35 -4.25
CA LEU A 58 12.50 2.99 -2.87
C LEU A 58 12.06 1.56 -2.51
N ILE A 59 10.86 1.15 -2.96
CA ILE A 59 10.27 -0.14 -2.61
C ILE A 59 10.64 -1.24 -3.63
N GLY A 60 11.17 -0.86 -4.80
CA GLY A 60 11.50 -1.79 -5.89
C GLY A 60 10.26 -2.35 -6.59
N VAL A 61 9.28 -1.50 -6.88
CA VAL A 61 8.06 -1.84 -7.62
C VAL A 61 7.86 -0.91 -8.82
N SER A 62 6.90 -1.22 -9.70
CA SER A 62 6.56 -0.30 -10.77
C SER A 62 5.70 0.86 -10.25
N ARG A 63 5.77 2.03 -10.90
CA ARG A 63 4.86 3.15 -10.63
C ARG A 63 3.38 2.76 -10.78
N MET A 64 3.07 1.90 -11.75
CA MET A 64 1.72 1.35 -11.95
C MET A 64 1.25 0.56 -10.72
N THR A 65 2.16 -0.19 -10.08
CA THR A 65 1.85 -0.91 -8.83
C THR A 65 1.48 0.06 -7.72
N VAL A 66 2.21 1.17 -7.55
CA VAL A 66 1.90 2.21 -6.56
C VAL A 66 0.51 2.80 -6.82
N HIS A 67 0.22 3.15 -8.07
CA HIS A 67 -1.09 3.66 -8.47
C HIS A 67 -2.22 2.66 -8.14
N ASN A 68 -2.08 1.40 -8.52
CA ASN A 68 -3.12 0.38 -8.32
C ASN A 68 -3.36 0.09 -6.83
N VAL A 69 -2.30 0.01 -6.03
CA VAL A 69 -2.40 -0.20 -4.58
C VAL A 69 -3.14 0.97 -3.93
N LYS A 70 -2.84 2.20 -4.34
CA LYS A 70 -3.54 3.40 -3.88
C LYS A 70 -5.02 3.39 -4.28
N SER A 71 -5.34 3.11 -5.54
CA SER A 71 -6.73 3.04 -6.00
C SER A 71 -7.52 1.94 -5.29
N GLU A 72 -6.88 0.82 -4.95
CA GLU A 72 -7.50 -0.26 -4.19
C GLU A 72 -7.76 0.15 -2.74
N TYR A 73 -6.82 0.87 -2.10
CA TYR A 73 -7.04 1.45 -0.78
C TYR A 73 -8.25 2.39 -0.76
N GLU A 74 -8.30 3.34 -1.70
CA GLU A 74 -9.38 4.34 -1.77
C GLU A 74 -10.76 3.70 -1.98
N LYS A 75 -10.82 2.57 -2.68
CA LYS A 75 -12.08 1.86 -2.95
C LYS A 75 -12.50 0.92 -1.83
N ASN A 76 -11.54 0.19 -1.26
CA ASN A 76 -11.81 -1.01 -0.47
C ASN A 76 -11.22 -0.97 0.95
N GLY A 77 -10.52 0.11 1.31
CA GLY A 77 -9.87 0.29 2.60
C GLY A 77 -8.67 -0.62 2.83
N LEU A 78 -8.22 -0.65 4.08
CA LEU A 78 -6.97 -1.31 4.50
C LEU A 78 -7.02 -2.84 4.42
N ILE A 79 -8.18 -3.44 4.69
CA ILE A 79 -8.35 -4.91 4.80
C ILE A 79 -7.94 -5.60 3.49
N ASN A 80 -8.34 -5.08 2.34
CA ASN A 80 -8.03 -5.69 1.05
C ASN A 80 -6.55 -5.59 0.64
N ILE A 81 -5.80 -4.68 1.26
CA ILE A 81 -4.37 -4.52 1.01
C ILE A 81 -3.58 -5.59 1.77
N LEU A 82 -4.04 -5.89 2.98
CA LEU A 82 -3.39 -6.81 3.91
C LEU A 82 -3.85 -8.25 3.72
N GLU A 83 -5.06 -8.45 3.20
CA GLU A 83 -5.61 -9.78 2.96
C GLU A 83 -5.45 -10.23 1.52
N ARG A 84 -5.16 -11.52 1.34
CA ARG A 84 -5.28 -12.16 0.02
C ARG A 84 -6.75 -12.48 -0.21
N LYS A 85 -7.36 -11.90 -1.26
CA LYS A 85 -8.70 -12.29 -1.71
C LYS A 85 -8.76 -13.82 -1.86
N LYS A 86 -9.63 -14.48 -1.09
CA LYS A 86 -9.86 -15.93 -1.21
C LYS A 86 -10.37 -16.22 -2.62
N ARG A 87 -9.75 -17.20 -3.29
CA ARG A 87 -10.23 -17.67 -4.60
C ARG A 87 -11.54 -18.41 -4.39
N GLN A 88 -12.55 -18.09 -5.19
CA GLN A 88 -13.85 -18.79 -5.15
C GLN A 88 -13.83 -20.08 -5.97
N THR A 89 -13.04 -20.13 -7.04
CA THR A 89 -12.90 -21.33 -7.87
C THR A 89 -11.59 -22.06 -7.54
N PRO A 90 -11.63 -23.39 -7.33
CA PRO A 90 -10.41 -24.19 -7.25
C PRO A 90 -9.68 -24.16 -8.61
N PRO A 91 -8.34 -24.36 -8.63
CA PRO A 91 -7.62 -24.57 -9.88
C PRO A 91 -8.19 -25.81 -10.58
N VAL A 92 -8.61 -25.65 -11.83
CA VAL A 92 -9.06 -26.77 -12.67
C VAL A 92 -7.83 -27.65 -12.98
N PRO A 93 -7.92 -29.00 -12.84
CA PRO A 93 -6.85 -29.93 -13.21
C PRO A 93 -6.41 -29.83 -14.67
#